data_AF-A0A8B3F8B1-F1
#
_entry.id   AF-A0A8B3F8B1-F1
#
_cell.length_a   1.000
_cell.length_b   1.000
_cell.length_c   1.000
_cell.angle_alpha   90.00
_cell.angle_beta   90.00
_cell.angle_gamma   90.00
#
_symmetry.space_group_name_H-M   'P 1'
#
loop_
_entity.id
_entity.type
_entity.pdbx_description
1 polymer ?
#
loop_
_entity_poly.entity_id
_entity_poly.type
_entity_poly.pdbx_seq_one_letter_code
_entity_poly.pdbx_strand_id
1 'polypeptide(L)'
;MGFLDKLGDGINNKIDDMKQAQAEKNAYFAENDMLVKSLSKTGTAGGSDYSDDQQIIILKPSALGKSYAVKYDTLKSVRMDEQVQDITKTQTKSKGKEKRKGVLGRAVVGTVLLPGVGTVIGAATAKKKKTGKENTTSITSQEVTRTLIITRDTPFADTIVMPFSDSLFHKIQSIIDGNNKPVDGLTGDKLDNLIKLKSLLDAGVLTQEEFDKKKEQFMN
;
A
#
# COMPACT_ATOMS: atom_id res chain seq x y z
N MET A 1 45.59 23.95 -4.70
CA MET A 1 44.45 23.31 -4.00
C MET A 1 44.52 21.82 -4.24
N GLY A 2 44.73 21.04 -3.17
CA GLY A 2 45.13 19.64 -3.23
C GLY A 2 43.94 18.69 -3.41
N PHE A 3 44.22 17.49 -3.94
CA PHE A 3 43.25 16.39 -4.08
C PHE A 3 42.51 16.06 -2.76
N LEU A 4 43.16 16.29 -1.61
CA LEU A 4 42.57 16.07 -0.29
C LEU A 4 41.48 17.11 0.09
N ASP A 5 41.60 18.37 -0.32
CA ASP A 5 40.55 19.39 -0.09
C ASP A 5 39.28 19.03 -0.86
N LYS A 6 39.42 18.60 -2.12
CA LYS A 6 38.29 18.17 -2.95
C LYS A 6 37.58 16.92 -2.41
N LEU A 7 38.32 16.03 -1.73
CA LEU A 7 37.76 14.86 -1.06
C LEU A 7 37.01 15.25 0.23
N GLY A 8 37.54 16.18 1.02
CA GLY A 8 36.89 16.69 2.23
C GLY A 8 35.57 17.40 1.93
N ASP A 9 35.56 18.30 0.95
CA ASP A 9 34.36 19.03 0.52
C ASP A 9 33.29 18.06 -0.03
N GLY A 10 33.69 17.06 -0.81
CA GLY A 10 32.77 16.05 -1.36
C GLY A 10 32.13 15.14 -0.31
N ILE A 11 32.80 14.91 0.83
CA ILE A 11 32.25 14.12 1.95
C ILE A 11 31.31 14.97 2.80
N ASN A 12 31.66 16.22 3.11
CA ASN A 12 30.81 17.12 3.89
C ASN A 12 29.48 17.40 3.19
N ASN A 13 29.50 17.68 1.87
CA ASN A 13 28.27 17.90 1.10
C ASN A 13 27.33 16.69 1.17
N LYS A 14 27.86 15.46 1.02
CA LYS A 14 27.05 14.24 1.15
C LYS A 14 26.47 14.05 2.55
N ILE A 15 27.21 14.42 3.59
CA ILE A 15 26.73 14.33 4.97
C ILE A 15 25.56 15.29 5.19
N ASP A 16 25.66 16.51 4.66
CA ASP A 16 24.61 17.51 4.81
C ASP A 16 23.38 17.17 3.96
N ASP A 17 23.55 16.65 2.73
CA ASP A 17 22.46 16.11 1.91
C ASP A 17 21.71 14.97 2.64
N MET A 18 22.44 14.06 3.28
CA MET A 18 21.84 12.96 4.05
C MET A 18 21.07 13.47 5.27
N LYS A 19 21.60 14.45 6.00
CA LYS A 19 20.91 15.07 7.14
C LYS A 19 19.63 15.76 6.68
N GLN A 20 19.68 16.49 5.57
CA GLN A 20 18.53 17.17 5.01
C GLN A 20 17.45 16.18 4.58
N ALA A 21 17.80 15.14 3.81
CA ALA A 21 16.86 14.10 3.40
C ALA A 21 16.22 13.37 4.60
N GLN A 22 17.00 13.15 5.66
CA GLN A 22 16.48 12.57 6.90
C GLN A 22 15.54 13.51 7.64
N ALA A 23 15.84 14.81 7.69
CA ALA A 23 14.98 15.82 8.26
C ALA A 23 13.64 15.94 7.50
N GLU A 24 13.68 15.95 6.16
CA GLU A 24 12.50 15.97 5.30
C GLU A 24 11.63 14.73 5.51
N LYS A 25 12.25 13.55 5.55
CA LYS A 25 11.54 12.29 5.84
C LYS A 25 10.89 12.31 7.22
N ASN A 26 11.59 12.80 8.24
CA ASN A 26 11.06 12.89 9.60
C ASN A 26 9.91 13.88 9.69
N ALA A 27 10.02 15.03 9.04
CA ALA A 27 8.97 16.04 8.97
C ALA A 27 7.71 15.48 8.28
N TYR A 28 7.89 14.77 7.16
CA TYR A 28 6.79 14.08 6.47
C TYR A 28 6.03 13.12 7.40
N PHE A 29 6.75 12.28 8.15
CA PHE A 29 6.10 11.34 9.07
C PHE A 29 5.50 12.02 10.30
N ALA A 30 6.08 13.13 10.76
CA ALA A 30 5.48 13.92 11.84
C ALA A 30 4.16 14.56 11.39
N GLU A 31 4.09 15.12 10.18
CA GLU A 31 2.85 15.63 9.59
C GLU A 31 1.81 14.53 9.44
N ASN A 32 2.21 13.37 8.89
CA ASN A 32 1.35 12.20 8.80
C ASN A 32 0.75 11.81 10.15
N ASP A 33 1.56 11.77 11.21
CA ASP A 33 1.10 11.41 12.55
C ASP A 33 0.12 12.45 13.13
N MET A 34 0.30 13.74 12.80
CA MET A 34 -0.67 14.78 13.15
C MET A 34 -2.00 14.62 12.41
N LEU A 35 -1.96 14.32 11.10
CA LEU A 35 -3.15 14.06 10.29
C LEU A 35 -3.91 12.83 10.78
N VAL A 36 -3.20 11.75 11.13
CA VAL A 36 -3.80 10.53 11.71
C VAL A 36 -4.55 10.86 13.02
N LYS A 37 -3.98 11.71 13.88
CA LYS A 37 -4.59 12.08 15.17
C LYS A 37 -5.75 13.08 15.05
N SER A 38 -5.71 13.94 14.04
CA SER A 38 -6.70 15.00 13.83
C SER A 38 -7.86 14.60 12.90
N LEU A 39 -7.88 13.34 12.45
CA LEU A 39 -8.96 12.85 11.60
C LEU A 39 -10.30 12.84 12.35
N SER A 40 -11.27 13.58 11.83
CA SER A 40 -12.68 13.50 12.17
C SER A 40 -13.33 12.42 11.30
N LYS A 41 -13.38 11.20 11.82
CA LYS A 41 -13.88 10.02 11.09
C LYS A 41 -15.35 10.19 10.67
N THR A 42 -15.62 10.04 9.38
CA THR A 42 -16.98 9.90 8.82
C THR A 42 -17.35 8.43 8.57
N GLY A 43 -16.36 7.54 8.38
CA GLY A 43 -16.65 6.13 8.13
C GLY A 43 -15.43 5.21 8.18
N THR A 44 -15.65 3.93 7.86
CA THR A 44 -14.62 2.87 7.87
C THR A 44 -14.75 1.94 6.68
N ALA A 45 -13.63 1.53 6.10
CA ALA A 45 -13.55 0.54 5.03
C ALA A 45 -12.32 -0.37 5.24
N GLY A 46 -12.51 -1.68 5.34
CA GLY A 46 -11.42 -2.65 5.56
C GLY A 46 -10.51 -2.33 6.74
N GLY A 47 -11.05 -1.81 7.85
CA GLY A 47 -10.28 -1.38 9.02
C GLY A 47 -9.56 -0.04 8.89
N SER A 48 -9.62 0.60 7.72
CA SER A 48 -9.12 1.94 7.45
C SER A 48 -10.22 2.97 7.74
N ASP A 49 -9.93 3.93 8.61
CA ASP A 49 -10.85 5.04 8.92
C ASP A 49 -10.73 6.11 7.83
N TYR A 50 -11.83 6.76 7.47
CA TYR A 50 -11.81 7.86 6.51
C TYR A 50 -12.69 9.02 6.97
N SER A 51 -12.40 10.19 6.41
CA SER A 51 -13.20 11.41 6.50
C SER A 51 -13.42 11.95 5.09
N ASP A 52 -14.68 11.93 4.65
CA ASP A 52 -15.05 12.51 3.35
C ASP A 52 -14.97 14.04 3.40
N ASP A 53 -15.30 14.65 4.54
CA ASP A 53 -15.22 16.11 4.74
C ASP A 53 -13.77 16.60 4.66
N GLN A 54 -12.83 15.86 5.28
CA GLN A 54 -11.41 16.18 5.22
C GLN A 54 -10.71 15.59 3.99
N GLN A 55 -11.41 14.80 3.17
CA GLN A 55 -10.86 14.10 2.00
C GLN A 55 -9.60 13.27 2.34
N ILE A 56 -9.62 12.58 3.48
CA ILE A 56 -8.49 11.77 3.98
C ILE A 56 -8.95 10.35 4.33
N ILE A 57 -8.12 9.35 4.01
CA ILE A 57 -8.25 7.96 4.48
C ILE A 57 -6.98 7.52 5.22
N ILE A 58 -7.12 6.89 6.39
CA ILE A 58 -6.00 6.35 7.17
C ILE A 58 -5.83 4.88 6.81
N LEU A 59 -4.79 4.58 6.05
CA LEU A 59 -4.43 3.22 5.68
C LEU A 59 -3.58 2.57 6.77
N LYS A 60 -3.93 1.34 7.15
CA LYS A 60 -3.28 0.56 8.21
C LYS A 60 -2.78 -0.77 7.67
N PRO A 61 -1.57 -0.83 7.08
CA PRO A 61 -1.07 -2.05 6.44
C PRO A 61 -0.88 -3.24 7.38
N SER A 62 -0.64 -2.97 8.66
CA SER A 62 -0.46 -3.97 9.70
C SER A 62 -0.97 -3.43 11.02
N ALA A 63 -1.47 -4.33 11.89
CA ALA A 63 -1.99 -3.99 13.21
C ALA A 63 -0.94 -3.33 14.13
N LEU A 64 0.34 -3.63 13.91
CA LEU A 64 1.48 -3.05 14.66
C LEU A 64 2.32 -2.11 13.78
N GLY A 65 1.88 -1.84 12.55
CA GLY A 65 2.59 -1.02 11.58
C GLY A 65 2.29 0.47 11.70
N LYS A 66 3.01 1.27 10.91
CA LYS A 66 2.68 2.69 10.74
C LYS A 66 1.35 2.83 10.01
N SER A 67 0.56 3.82 10.45
CA SER A 67 -0.64 4.26 9.74
C SER A 67 -0.29 5.42 8.82
N TYR A 68 -0.93 5.48 7.65
CA TYR A 68 -0.67 6.50 6.65
C TYR A 68 -1.94 7.31 6.42
N ALA A 69 -1.91 8.60 6.77
CA ALA A 69 -2.94 9.54 6.36
C ALA A 69 -2.81 9.82 4.87
N VAL A 70 -3.87 9.54 4.13
CA VAL A 70 -3.89 9.57 2.68
C VAL A 70 -4.92 10.56 2.18
N LYS A 71 -4.47 11.69 1.63
CA LYS A 71 -5.34 12.63 0.94
C LYS A 71 -5.87 12.00 -0.35
N TYR A 72 -7.14 12.26 -0.66
CA TYR A 72 -7.83 11.64 -1.79
C TYR A 72 -7.19 11.99 -3.14
N ASP A 73 -6.81 13.25 -3.32
CA ASP A 73 -6.15 13.77 -4.53
C ASP A 73 -4.81 13.08 -4.84
N THR A 74 -4.09 12.61 -3.83
CA THR A 74 -2.81 11.93 -4.01
C THR A 74 -2.94 10.48 -4.48
N LEU A 75 -4.13 9.86 -4.45
CA LEU A 75 -4.32 8.47 -4.86
C LEU A 75 -4.24 8.33 -6.38
N LYS A 76 -3.29 7.52 -6.87
CA LYS A 76 -3.11 7.27 -8.31
C LYS A 76 -3.78 5.98 -8.79
N SER A 77 -3.54 4.88 -8.09
CA SER A 77 -4.15 3.59 -8.47
C SER A 77 -4.26 2.63 -7.29
N VAL A 78 -5.20 1.70 -7.41
CA VAL A 78 -5.37 0.55 -6.52
C VAL A 78 -5.47 -0.72 -7.34
N ARG A 79 -4.79 -1.79 -6.91
CA ARG A 79 -4.85 -3.11 -7.56
C ARG A 79 -4.81 -4.24 -6.54
N MET A 80 -5.39 -5.37 -6.91
CA MET A 80 -5.32 -6.62 -6.16
C MET A 80 -4.18 -7.48 -6.72
N ASP A 81 -3.34 -8.00 -5.83
CA ASP A 81 -2.33 -9.03 -6.13
C ASP A 81 -2.71 -10.33 -5.42
N GLU A 82 -2.84 -11.42 -6.18
CA GLU A 82 -3.20 -12.75 -5.67
C GLU A 82 -1.99 -13.69 -5.81
N GLN A 83 -1.52 -14.21 -4.67
CA GLN A 83 -0.43 -15.18 -4.63
C GLN A 83 -0.93 -16.52 -4.11
N VAL A 84 -0.65 -17.58 -4.87
CA VAL A 84 -1.02 -18.95 -4.52
C VAL A 84 0.23 -19.66 -3.98
N GLN A 85 0.18 -20.13 -2.72
CA GLN A 85 1.26 -20.88 -2.10
C GLN A 85 0.79 -22.25 -1.63
N ASP A 86 1.54 -23.30 -1.99
CA ASP A 86 1.32 -24.64 -1.44
C ASP A 86 2.05 -24.77 -0.10
N ILE A 87 1.30 -24.82 1.00
CA ILE A 87 1.84 -25.00 2.34
C ILE A 87 1.68 -26.46 2.78
N THR A 88 2.79 -27.11 3.14
CA THR A 88 2.76 -28.45 3.71
C THR A 88 2.85 -28.37 5.22
N LYS A 89 1.75 -28.68 5.91
CA LYS A 89 1.68 -28.79 7.37
C LYS A 89 2.01 -30.24 7.76
N THR A 90 3.22 -30.46 8.25
CA THR A 90 3.61 -31.75 8.82
C THR A 90 3.20 -31.81 10.29
N GLN A 91 2.33 -32.75 10.65
CA GLN A 91 2.01 -33.06 12.04
C GLN A 91 2.69 -34.37 12.44
N THR A 92 3.61 -34.27 13.41
CA THR A 92 4.22 -35.44 14.04
C THR A 92 3.51 -35.70 15.38
N LYS A 93 2.68 -36.73 15.44
CA LYS A 93 2.12 -37.21 16.72
C LYS A 93 3.12 -38.17 17.36
N SER A 94 3.96 -37.65 18.24
CA SER A 94 4.79 -38.46 19.13
C SER A 94 4.08 -38.61 20.49
N LYS A 95 3.88 -39.86 20.95
CA LYS A 95 3.33 -40.16 22.29
C LYS A 95 4.32 -39.62 23.34
N GLY A 96 4.04 -38.44 23.88
CA GLY A 96 4.70 -37.96 25.10
C GLY A 96 4.96 -36.47 25.19
N LYS A 97 5.37 -35.78 24.11
CA LYS A 97 5.57 -34.32 24.10
C LYS A 97 5.41 -33.80 22.67
N GLU A 98 4.42 -32.94 22.44
CA GLU A 98 4.18 -32.26 21.17
C GLU A 98 5.38 -31.35 20.86
N LYS A 99 6.30 -31.80 19.99
CA LYS A 99 7.49 -31.02 19.61
C LYS A 99 7.31 -30.45 18.21
N ARG A 100 7.12 -29.12 18.19
CA ARG A 100 7.38 -28.13 17.14
C ARG A 100 6.84 -28.44 15.74
N LYS A 101 5.79 -27.70 15.36
CA LYS A 101 5.30 -27.54 13.97
C LYS A 101 6.34 -26.77 13.15
N GLY A 102 7.06 -27.45 12.27
CA GLY A 102 7.94 -26.80 11.28
C GLY A 102 7.19 -26.64 9.95
N VAL A 103 6.96 -25.41 9.52
CA VAL A 103 6.46 -25.09 8.17
C VAL A 103 7.68 -25.07 7.25
N LEU A 104 7.77 -26.01 6.30
CA LEU A 104 8.81 -26.03 5.28
C LEU A 104 8.16 -25.74 3.92
N GLY A 105 8.23 -24.49 3.46
CA GLY A 105 7.74 -24.08 2.15
C GLY A 105 8.62 -24.65 1.04
N ARG A 106 8.05 -25.39 0.09
CA ARG A 106 8.73 -25.80 -1.14
C ARG A 106 8.14 -24.95 -2.27
N ALA A 107 8.95 -24.07 -2.86
CA ALA A 107 8.58 -23.41 -4.12
C ALA A 107 8.57 -24.48 -5.22
N VAL A 108 7.39 -24.84 -5.72
CA VAL A 108 7.25 -25.77 -6.84
C VAL A 108 6.94 -24.94 -8.08
N VAL A 109 7.96 -24.67 -8.88
CA VAL A 109 7.79 -24.32 -10.29
C VAL A 109 7.61 -25.64 -11.04
N GLY A 110 6.38 -25.92 -11.46
CA GLY A 110 6.06 -27.00 -12.40
C GLY A 110 5.25 -28.16 -11.83
N THR A 111 4.16 -28.46 -12.54
CA THR A 111 3.20 -29.58 -12.42
C THR A 111 2.08 -29.44 -11.38
N VAL A 112 0.87 -29.35 -11.96
CA VAL A 112 -0.46 -29.22 -11.36
C VAL A 112 -0.75 -30.38 -10.41
N LEU A 113 -1.25 -30.08 -9.20
CA LEU A 113 -1.84 -31.05 -8.26
C LEU A 113 -3.23 -30.55 -7.85
N LEU A 114 -4.27 -30.98 -8.59
CA LEU A 114 -5.68 -30.80 -8.20
C LEU A 114 -6.08 -31.90 -7.18
N PRO A 115 -6.93 -31.59 -6.18
CA PRO A 115 -7.39 -32.58 -5.22
C PRO A 115 -8.54 -33.39 -5.81
N GLY A 116 -8.23 -34.54 -6.42
CA GLY A 116 -9.24 -35.48 -6.89
C GLY A 116 -8.87 -36.11 -8.23
N VAL A 117 -8.31 -37.32 -8.16
CA VAL A 117 -8.10 -38.24 -9.29
C VAL A 117 -7.19 -37.71 -10.41
N GLY A 118 -5.90 -38.06 -10.30
CA GLY A 118 -4.96 -38.03 -11.43
C GLY A 118 -3.80 -37.05 -11.28
N THR A 119 -2.76 -37.44 -10.55
CA THR A 119 -1.44 -36.83 -10.77
C THR A 119 -0.35 -37.88 -10.79
N VAL A 120 0.37 -37.89 -11.91
CA VAL A 120 1.47 -38.80 -12.21
C VAL A 120 2.67 -38.40 -11.37
N ILE A 121 3.22 -39.39 -10.66
CA ILE A 121 4.38 -39.28 -9.79
C ILE A 121 5.61 -38.90 -10.64
N GLY A 122 6.16 -37.70 -10.40
CA GLY A 122 7.41 -37.23 -11.01
C GLY A 122 8.44 -36.81 -9.95
N ALA A 123 9.31 -37.76 -9.62
CA ALA A 123 10.65 -37.60 -9.01
C ALA A 123 10.82 -37.17 -7.52
N ALA A 124 11.50 -38.09 -6.81
CA ALA A 124 12.25 -37.95 -5.54
C ALA A 124 11.48 -37.94 -4.21
N THR A 125 10.76 -39.03 -3.91
CA THR A 125 10.54 -39.47 -2.52
C THR A 125 11.69 -40.40 -2.11
N ALA A 126 12.71 -39.86 -1.45
CA ALA A 126 13.70 -40.68 -0.75
C ALA A 126 13.03 -41.32 0.48
N LYS A 127 12.59 -42.57 0.35
CA LYS A 127 12.09 -43.39 1.47
C LYS A 127 13.24 -43.63 2.47
N LYS A 128 13.35 -42.83 3.54
CA LYS A 128 14.10 -43.26 4.73
C LYS A 128 13.20 -44.15 5.59
N LYS A 129 13.38 -45.46 5.49
CA LYS A 129 12.96 -46.42 6.53
C LYS A 129 13.72 -46.09 7.82
N LYS A 130 13.05 -45.71 8.89
CA LYS A 130 13.51 -45.97 10.25
C LYS A 130 12.35 -46.41 11.15
N THR A 131 12.61 -47.53 11.80
CA THR A 131 11.84 -48.30 12.76
C THR A 131 11.32 -47.44 13.93
N GLY A 132 10.00 -47.37 14.12
CA GLY A 132 9.38 -46.71 15.28
C GLY A 132 7.90 -46.39 15.03
N LYS A 133 7.06 -46.60 16.04
CA LYS A 133 5.59 -46.35 16.06
C LYS A 133 5.26 -44.84 15.96
N GLU A 134 5.62 -44.18 14.86
CA GLU A 134 5.29 -42.75 14.65
C GLU A 134 4.48 -42.57 13.37
N ASN A 135 3.19 -42.27 13.52
CA ASN A 135 2.30 -41.90 12.43
C ASN A 135 2.59 -40.44 12.05
N THR A 136 3.46 -40.23 11.06
CA THR A 136 3.70 -38.91 10.49
C THR A 136 2.66 -38.65 9.40
N THR A 137 1.74 -37.71 9.64
CA THR A 137 0.78 -37.25 8.62
C THR A 137 1.20 -35.88 8.11
N SER A 138 1.44 -35.79 6.81
CA SER A 138 1.75 -34.56 6.10
C SER A 138 0.54 -34.16 5.27
N ILE A 139 -0.05 -33.00 5.55
CA ILE A 139 -1.16 -32.45 4.74
C ILE A 139 -0.60 -31.26 3.96
N THR A 140 -0.61 -31.37 2.64
CA THR A 140 -0.34 -30.24 1.74
C THR A 140 -1.66 -29.54 1.47
N SER A 141 -1.74 -28.26 1.82
CA SER A 141 -2.88 -27.38 1.57
C SER A 141 -2.43 -26.25 0.66
N GLN A 142 -3.32 -25.78 -0.21
CA GLN A 142 -3.09 -24.57 -0.99
C GLN A 142 -3.65 -23.39 -0.20
N GLU A 143 -2.84 -22.37 0.09
CA GLU A 143 -3.29 -21.12 0.70
C GLU A 143 -3.17 -19.98 -0.34
N VAL A 144 -4.28 -19.33 -0.63
CA VAL A 144 -4.35 -18.16 -1.52
C VAL A 144 -4.29 -16.90 -0.66
N THR A 145 -3.25 -16.09 -0.84
CA THR A 145 -3.08 -14.81 -0.15
C THR A 145 -3.39 -13.68 -1.11
N ARG A 146 -4.36 -12.84 -0.76
CA ARG A 146 -4.73 -11.64 -1.52
C ARG A 146 -4.22 -10.39 -0.81
N THR A 147 -3.53 -9.53 -1.55
CA THR A 147 -3.06 -8.24 -1.07
C THR A 147 -3.56 -7.12 -1.96
N LEU A 148 -3.60 -5.93 -1.40
CA LEU A 148 -4.01 -4.71 -2.06
C LEU A 148 -2.79 -3.79 -2.14
N ILE A 149 -2.48 -3.33 -3.35
CA ILE A 149 -1.36 -2.44 -3.65
C ILE A 149 -1.95 -1.09 -4.05
N ILE A 150 -1.63 -0.06 -3.28
CA ILE A 150 -2.08 1.32 -3.47
C ILE A 150 -0.87 2.16 -3.83
N THR A 151 -1.00 2.99 -4.87
CA THR A 151 0.05 3.92 -5.30
C THR A 151 -0.42 5.37 -5.19
N ARG A 152 0.51 6.26 -4.86
CA ARG A 152 0.21 7.65 -4.51
C ARG A 152 1.27 8.62 -5.03
N ASP A 153 0.92 9.89 -5.14
CA ASP A 153 1.85 10.98 -5.44
C ASP A 153 2.43 11.58 -4.16
N THR A 154 3.43 10.92 -3.57
CA THR A 154 4.09 11.41 -2.37
C THR A 154 5.60 11.18 -2.43
N PRO A 155 6.43 12.07 -1.84
CA PRO A 155 7.89 11.91 -1.85
C PRO A 155 8.35 10.68 -1.06
N PHE A 156 7.54 10.20 -0.12
CA PHE A 156 7.82 9.03 0.70
C PHE A 156 6.56 8.15 0.83
N ALA A 157 6.75 6.84 0.94
CA ALA A 157 5.65 5.86 1.05
C ALA A 157 4.60 5.98 -0.06
N ASP A 158 5.10 6.12 -1.30
CA ASP A 158 4.33 6.19 -2.53
C ASP A 158 3.56 4.90 -2.83
N THR A 159 4.08 3.75 -2.38
CA THR A 159 3.42 2.46 -2.49
C THR A 159 3.09 1.88 -1.11
N ILE A 160 1.83 1.51 -0.92
CA ILE A 160 1.33 0.88 0.31
C ILE A 160 0.75 -0.49 -0.06
N VAL A 161 1.26 -1.54 0.60
CA VAL A 161 0.79 -2.93 0.42
C VAL A 161 0.12 -3.39 1.70
N MET A 162 -1.10 -3.90 1.61
CA MET A 162 -1.87 -4.33 2.78
C MET A 162 -2.76 -5.55 2.48
N PRO A 163 -3.29 -6.24 3.50
CA PRO A 163 -4.24 -7.33 3.29
C PRO A 163 -5.45 -6.86 2.48
N PHE A 164 -5.92 -7.71 1.58
CA PHE A 164 -7.07 -7.38 0.75
C PHE A 164 -8.36 -7.23 1.58
N SER A 165 -9.16 -6.23 1.23
CA SER A 165 -10.53 -6.06 1.71
C SER A 165 -11.39 -5.47 0.60
N ASP A 166 -12.50 -6.13 0.27
CA ASP A 166 -13.43 -5.66 -0.77
C ASP A 166 -13.93 -4.24 -0.49
N SER A 167 -14.36 -3.98 0.76
CA SER A 167 -14.86 -2.65 1.16
C SER A 167 -13.81 -1.54 0.98
N LEU A 168 -12.54 -1.84 1.27
CA LEU A 168 -11.46 -0.87 1.10
C LEU A 168 -11.13 -0.67 -0.37
N PHE A 169 -11.05 -1.75 -1.15
CA PHE A 169 -10.83 -1.69 -2.59
C PHE A 169 -11.88 -0.81 -3.27
N HIS A 170 -13.17 -1.06 -3.01
CA HIS A 170 -14.25 -0.27 -3.58
C HIS A 170 -14.24 1.19 -3.11
N LYS A 171 -13.93 1.47 -1.84
CA LYS A 171 -13.83 2.85 -1.36
C LYS A 171 -12.70 3.61 -2.06
N ILE A 172 -11.51 3.00 -2.18
CA ILE A 172 -10.37 3.63 -2.85
C ILE A 172 -10.66 3.81 -4.35
N GLN A 173 -11.25 2.80 -4.99
CA GLN A 173 -11.67 2.90 -6.40
C GLN A 173 -12.66 4.05 -6.59
N SER A 174 -13.68 4.16 -5.73
CA SER A 174 -14.65 5.25 -5.79
C SER A 174 -14.02 6.63 -5.60
N ILE A 175 -12.98 6.75 -4.77
CA ILE A 175 -12.23 8.00 -4.59
C ILE A 175 -11.48 8.34 -5.87
N ILE A 176 -10.75 7.37 -6.44
CA ILE A 176 -9.98 7.56 -7.67
C ILE A 176 -10.92 7.92 -8.84
N ASP A 177 -12.04 7.22 -8.96
CA ASP A 177 -13.05 7.52 -9.98
C ASP A 177 -13.64 8.91 -9.76
N GLY A 178 -13.89 9.31 -8.51
CA GLY A 178 -14.33 10.65 -8.13
C GLY A 178 -13.34 11.74 -8.53
N ASN A 179 -12.03 11.50 -8.39
CA ASN A 179 -10.98 12.42 -8.83
C ASN A 179 -10.91 12.57 -10.35
N ASN A 180 -11.29 11.51 -11.09
CA ASN A 180 -11.21 11.46 -12.56
C ASN A 180 -12.53 11.79 -13.26
N LYS A 181 -13.63 11.98 -12.52
CA LYS A 181 -14.88 12.42 -13.14
C LYS A 181 -14.69 13.83 -13.69
N PRO A 182 -14.94 14.08 -14.98
CA PRO A 182 -15.22 15.44 -15.40
C PRO A 182 -16.40 15.92 -14.56
N VAL A 183 -16.23 17.07 -13.92
CA VAL A 183 -17.25 17.68 -13.07
C VAL A 183 -18.54 17.76 -13.89
N ASP A 184 -19.50 16.90 -13.58
CA ASP A 184 -20.74 16.80 -14.35
C ASP A 184 -21.46 18.15 -14.25
N GLY A 185 -21.57 18.87 -15.37
CA GLY A 185 -22.10 20.24 -15.44
C GLY A 185 -21.11 21.35 -15.85
N LEU A 186 -19.81 21.05 -16.05
CA LEU A 186 -18.85 22.02 -16.61
C LEU A 186 -18.43 21.58 -18.01
N THR A 187 -18.82 22.35 -19.03
CA THR A 187 -18.24 22.22 -20.38
C THR A 187 -16.72 22.42 -20.30
N GLY A 188 -15.95 21.80 -21.20
CA GLY A 188 -14.48 21.87 -21.19
C GLY A 188 -13.94 23.30 -21.06
N ASP A 189 -14.61 24.26 -21.68
CA ASP A 189 -14.30 25.69 -21.57
C ASP A 189 -14.47 26.24 -20.14
N LYS A 190 -15.51 25.83 -19.40
CA LYS A 190 -15.72 26.25 -18.00
C LYS A 190 -14.65 25.67 -17.08
N LEU A 191 -14.20 24.44 -17.34
CA LEU A 191 -13.12 23.80 -16.56
C LEU A 191 -11.77 24.48 -16.80
N ASP A 192 -11.43 24.76 -18.06
CA ASP A 192 -10.20 25.47 -18.43
C ASP A 192 -10.13 26.87 -17.81
N ASN A 193 -11.26 27.56 -17.74
CA ASN A 193 -11.35 28.87 -17.11
C ASN A 193 -11.15 28.81 -15.58
N LEU A 194 -11.67 27.78 -14.90
CA LEU A 194 -11.43 27.57 -13.46
C LEU A 194 -9.97 27.21 -13.16
N ILE A 195 -9.34 26.39 -14.00
CA ILE A 195 -7.92 26.04 -13.87
C ILE A 195 -7.05 27.30 -14.03
N LYS A 196 -7.35 28.15 -15.01
CA LYS A 196 -6.66 29.44 -15.20
C LYS A 196 -6.87 30.38 -14.00
N LEU A 197 -8.09 30.47 -13.48
CA LEU A 197 -8.38 31.28 -12.28
C LEU A 197 -7.57 30.82 -11.07
N LYS A 198 -7.48 29.51 -10.83
CA LYS A 198 -6.71 28.95 -9.73
C LYS A 198 -5.22 29.22 -9.91
N SER A 199 -4.70 29.06 -11.14
CA SER A 199 -3.30 29.39 -11.45
C SER A 199 -2.98 30.86 -11.21
N LEU A 200 -3.92 31.78 -11.45
CA LEU A 200 -3.73 33.22 -11.21
C LEU A 200 -3.78 33.57 -9.71
N LEU A 201 -4.58 32.87 -8.92
CA LEU A 201 -4.59 32.97 -7.46
C LEU A 201 -3.26 32.46 -6.88
N ASP A 202 -2.82 31.27 -7.31
CA ASP A 202 -1.56 30.66 -6.86
C ASP A 202 -0.33 31.50 -7.29
N ALA A 203 -0.42 32.20 -8.42
CA ALA A 203 0.60 33.15 -8.87
C ALA A 203 0.55 34.51 -8.14
N GLY A 204 -0.41 34.72 -7.22
CA GLY A 204 -0.57 35.98 -6.48
C GLY A 204 -1.07 37.15 -7.35
N VAL A 205 -1.59 36.88 -8.54
CA VAL A 205 -2.14 37.88 -9.48
C VAL A 205 -3.59 38.24 -9.10
N LEU A 206 -4.32 37.29 -8.51
CA LEU A 206 -5.66 37.49 -7.94
C LEU A 206 -5.60 37.41 -6.42
N THR A 207 -6.43 38.20 -5.77
CA THR A 207 -6.73 38.05 -4.34
C THR A 207 -7.85 37.01 -4.15
N GLN A 208 -7.95 36.44 -2.93
CA GLN A 208 -8.97 35.44 -2.59
C GLN A 208 -10.41 35.94 -2.90
N GLU A 209 -10.68 37.22 -2.61
CA GLU A 209 -11.99 37.85 -2.86
C GLU A 209 -12.31 37.97 -4.37
N GLU A 210 -11.30 38.24 -5.20
CA GLU A 210 -11.47 38.36 -6.65
C GLU A 210 -11.63 36.98 -7.31
N PHE A 211 -10.96 35.97 -6.76
CA PHE A 211 -11.15 34.58 -7.18
C PHE A 211 -12.58 34.11 -6.91
N ASP A 212 -13.11 34.34 -5.72
CA ASP A 212 -14.47 33.91 -5.36
C ASP A 212 -15.54 34.63 -6.20
N LYS A 213 -15.41 35.94 -6.43
CA LYS A 213 -16.30 36.69 -7.33
C LYS A 213 -16.29 36.16 -8.77
N LYS A 214 -15.11 35.88 -9.32
CA LYS A 214 -15.01 35.34 -10.69
C LYS A 214 -15.53 33.91 -10.77
N LYS A 215 -15.26 33.09 -9.76
CA LYS A 215 -15.76 31.71 -9.69
C LYS A 215 -17.29 31.66 -9.75
N GLU A 216 -17.99 32.55 -9.05
CA GLU A 216 -19.46 32.66 -9.14
C GLU A 216 -19.93 33.05 -10.55
N GLN A 217 -19.23 33.98 -11.22
CA GLN A 217 -19.57 34.38 -12.60
C GLN A 217 -19.43 33.24 -13.61
N PHE A 218 -18.48 32.32 -13.43
CA PHE A 218 -18.30 31.16 -14.32
C PHE A 218 -19.27 30.01 -14.01
N MET A 219 -19.88 30.01 -12.82
CA MET A 219 -20.81 28.97 -12.35
C MET A 219 -22.29 29.26 -12.70
N ASN A 220 -22.66 30.52 -12.94
CA ASN A 220 -23.94 30.88 -13.59
C ASN A 220 -23.94 30.59 -15.10
#